data_AF-A0A7S4AXS9-F1
#
_entry.id   AF-A0A7S4AXS9-F1
#
_cell.length_a   1.000
_cell.length_b   1.000
_cell.length_c   1.000
_cell.angle_alpha   90.00
_cell.angle_beta   90.00
_cell.angle_gamma   90.00
#
_symmetry.space_group_name_H-M   'P 1'
#
loop_
_entity.id
_entity.type
_entity.pdbx_description
1 polymer ?
#
loop_
_entity_poly.entity_id
_entity_poly.type
_entity_poly.pdbx_seq_one_letter_code
_entity_poly.pdbx_strand_id
1 'polypeptide(L)'
;MRGIRSILGKSQLTRTLQKSTTLTQQDPCIRLRPRSRLYGTNISDYDGDSSISSSDTSMRPDIAFILEHYRIHRREKEGGNGLSREYLLLPPDVYVPQVIQDPNLPAAALFAHRNILFGARSFHGYDMVDVCLPLVRAALEESEIVEHGQQPQAVASLNGLSEWVVKCLENDRYEGSQTLKRLAEHDVTSDDDGKGISVSLEAVRAIATGVPRPGHSVVGQGTFRDGEDAWKELAKEFSGLGLSKEINLYEKQGGNLINIEHLANRSPDNMKSAGGAMARLFFL
;
A
#
# COMPACT_ATOMS: atom_id res chain seq x y z
N MET A 1 3.69 47.33 64.30
CA MET A 1 3.38 47.99 63.01
C MET A 1 2.88 46.90 62.06
N ARG A 2 1.57 46.60 61.99
CA ARG A 2 0.51 47.16 61.11
C ARG A 2 0.88 47.23 59.61
N GLY A 3 0.11 46.52 58.77
CA GLY A 3 0.08 46.60 57.29
C GLY A 3 -0.25 45.23 56.65
N ILE A 4 -1.47 44.71 56.65
CA ILE A 4 -2.65 44.98 55.78
C ILE A 4 -2.61 44.28 54.39
N ARG A 5 -3.42 43.20 54.31
CA ARG A 5 -4.33 42.66 53.27
C ARG A 5 -4.21 43.15 51.80
N SER A 6 -4.24 42.16 50.88
CA SER A 6 -4.81 42.24 49.52
C SER A 6 -5.37 40.85 49.15
N ILE A 7 -6.68 40.60 49.31
CA ILE A 7 -7.77 40.61 48.31
C ILE A 7 -7.52 39.62 47.14
N LEU A 8 -7.98 38.37 47.34
CA LEU A 8 -8.25 37.41 46.26
C LEU A 8 -9.57 37.79 45.57
N GLY A 9 -9.48 38.17 44.30
CA GLY A 9 -10.61 38.35 43.40
C GLY A 9 -11.07 37.01 42.83
N LYS A 10 -12.32 36.64 43.11
CA LYS A 10 -13.04 35.55 42.47
C LYS A 10 -13.43 35.98 41.04
N SER A 11 -13.11 35.16 40.04
CA SER A 11 -13.71 35.25 38.70
C SER A 11 -14.32 33.90 38.37
N GLN A 12 -15.63 33.79 38.58
CA GLN A 12 -16.48 32.80 37.93
C GLN A 12 -17.06 33.44 36.67
N LEU A 13 -16.86 32.81 35.51
CA LEU A 13 -17.71 33.03 34.35
C LEU A 13 -17.88 31.71 33.60
N THR A 14 -19.07 31.18 33.82
CA THR A 14 -19.89 30.24 33.07
C THR A 14 -19.68 30.24 31.55
N ARG A 15 -19.53 29.04 30.98
CA ARG A 15 -20.05 28.74 29.64
C ARG A 15 -20.44 27.26 29.53
N THR A 16 -21.70 27.02 29.82
CA THR A 16 -22.46 25.82 29.48
C THR A 16 -22.68 25.80 27.96
N LEU A 17 -22.01 24.88 27.27
CA LEU A 17 -22.30 24.56 25.86
C LEU A 17 -23.34 23.44 25.84
N GLN A 18 -24.61 23.83 25.70
CA GLN A 18 -25.64 22.97 25.14
C GLN A 18 -25.40 22.86 23.64
N LYS A 19 -25.05 21.68 23.14
CA LYS A 19 -25.23 21.32 21.74
C LYS A 19 -26.22 20.18 21.66
N SER A 20 -27.43 20.57 21.29
CA SER A 20 -28.53 19.70 20.88
C SER A 20 -28.15 19.03 19.57
N THR A 21 -27.89 17.72 19.61
CA THR A 21 -27.75 16.91 18.40
C THR A 21 -29.11 16.30 18.10
N THR A 22 -29.83 16.92 17.17
CA THR A 22 -31.03 16.37 16.55
C THR A 22 -30.65 15.16 15.71
N LEU A 23 -30.90 13.97 16.24
CA LEU A 23 -31.02 12.72 15.51
C LEU A 23 -32.13 12.87 14.47
N THR A 24 -31.75 12.99 13.20
CA THR A 24 -32.68 12.80 12.08
C THR A 24 -32.70 11.33 11.75
N GLN A 25 -33.86 10.75 12.02
CA GLN A 25 -34.23 9.37 11.81
C GLN A 25 -34.77 9.20 10.38
N GLN A 26 -34.58 7.99 9.84
CA GLN A 26 -35.31 7.37 8.74
C GLN A 26 -34.82 7.68 7.31
N ASP A 27 -34.14 6.69 6.74
CA ASP A 27 -34.31 6.37 5.32
C ASP A 27 -35.07 5.04 5.18
N PRO A 28 -36.02 4.95 4.23
CA PRO A 28 -37.02 3.90 4.17
C PRO A 28 -36.45 2.58 3.66
N CYS A 29 -36.89 1.51 4.32
CA CYS A 29 -36.69 0.11 3.96
C CYS A 29 -37.18 -0.15 2.52
N ILE A 30 -36.28 -0.08 1.53
CA ILE A 30 -36.55 -0.56 0.18
C ILE A 30 -36.45 -2.09 0.23
N ARG A 31 -37.60 -2.74 0.34
CA ARG A 31 -37.77 -4.17 0.10
C ARG A 31 -37.45 -4.48 -1.37
N LEU A 32 -36.19 -4.80 -1.65
CA LEU A 32 -35.80 -5.40 -2.92
C LEU A 32 -36.31 -6.85 -2.95
N ARG A 33 -37.13 -7.13 -3.96
CA ARG A 33 -37.61 -8.48 -4.29
C ARG A 33 -36.42 -9.37 -4.66
N PRO A 34 -36.41 -10.66 -4.29
CA PRO A 34 -35.39 -11.59 -4.76
C PRO A 34 -35.59 -11.84 -6.25
N ARG A 35 -34.65 -11.38 -7.09
CA ARG A 35 -34.50 -11.93 -8.45
C ARG A 35 -33.55 -13.11 -8.37
N SER A 36 -34.12 -14.28 -8.11
CA SER A 36 -33.52 -15.55 -8.45
C SER A 36 -33.51 -15.72 -9.98
N ARG A 37 -32.33 -15.63 -10.57
CA ARG A 37 -31.96 -16.36 -11.79
C ARG A 37 -30.59 -16.96 -11.51
N LEU A 38 -30.57 -18.20 -11.03
CA LEU A 38 -30.47 -19.41 -11.85
C LEU A 38 -29.10 -19.48 -12.55
N TYR A 39 -28.07 -19.81 -11.77
CA TYR A 39 -27.01 -20.68 -12.27
C TYR A 39 -27.63 -22.07 -12.43
N GLY A 40 -27.96 -22.43 -13.66
CA GLY A 40 -28.46 -23.76 -13.99
C GLY A 40 -27.33 -24.76 -13.95
N THR A 41 -27.29 -25.60 -12.91
CA THR A 41 -26.61 -26.89 -12.98
C THR A 41 -27.48 -27.83 -13.81
N ASN A 42 -27.19 -27.93 -15.11
CA ASN A 42 -27.71 -29.02 -15.92
C ASN A 42 -26.92 -30.28 -15.59
N ILE A 43 -27.56 -31.20 -14.85
CA ILE A 43 -27.19 -32.62 -14.85
C ILE A 43 -27.87 -33.20 -16.10
N SER A 44 -27.07 -33.49 -17.13
CA SER A 44 -27.50 -34.34 -18.23
C SER A 44 -26.54 -35.52 -18.33
N ASP A 45 -27.04 -36.69 -17.93
CA ASP A 45 -26.49 -37.98 -18.32
C ASP A 45 -26.71 -38.15 -19.83
N TYR A 46 -25.65 -38.03 -20.63
CA TYR A 46 -25.60 -38.52 -22.00
C TYR A 46 -24.16 -38.89 -22.37
N ASP A 47 -23.94 -40.19 -22.52
CA ASP A 47 -22.79 -40.79 -23.20
C ASP A 47 -22.83 -40.43 -24.69
N GLY A 48 -21.71 -39.93 -25.23
CA GLY A 48 -21.56 -39.70 -26.66
C GLY A 48 -20.38 -38.80 -27.01
N ASP A 49 -19.29 -39.43 -27.45
CA ASP A 49 -18.09 -38.84 -28.04
C ASP A 49 -18.35 -37.59 -28.90
N SER A 50 -17.79 -36.45 -28.46
CA SER A 50 -17.41 -35.29 -29.28
C SER A 50 -16.59 -34.33 -28.41
N SER A 51 -15.27 -34.47 -28.44
CA SER A 51 -14.32 -33.59 -27.74
C SER A 51 -14.23 -32.21 -28.40
N ILE A 52 -15.24 -31.37 -28.16
CA ILE A 52 -15.14 -29.92 -28.34
C ILE A 52 -14.85 -29.35 -26.95
N SER A 53 -13.58 -29.08 -26.66
CA SER A 53 -13.18 -28.31 -25.48
C SER A 53 -13.68 -26.88 -25.65
N SER A 54 -14.94 -26.62 -25.28
CA SER A 54 -15.45 -25.28 -25.04
C SER A 54 -14.76 -24.74 -23.80
N SER A 55 -13.51 -24.31 -23.94
CA SER A 55 -12.88 -23.43 -22.98
C SER A 55 -13.71 -22.16 -22.99
N ASP A 56 -14.66 -22.09 -22.06
CA ASP A 56 -15.43 -20.92 -21.71
C ASP A 56 -14.44 -19.89 -21.17
N THR A 57 -13.73 -19.29 -22.12
CA THR A 57 -12.74 -18.25 -21.88
C THR A 57 -13.57 -17.04 -21.61
N SER A 58 -13.99 -16.92 -20.35
CA SER A 58 -14.56 -15.69 -19.80
C SER A 58 -13.64 -14.56 -20.24
N MET A 59 -14.07 -13.83 -21.26
CA MET A 59 -13.25 -12.79 -21.88
C MET A 59 -13.14 -11.68 -20.84
N ARG A 60 -11.95 -11.61 -20.26
CA ARG A 60 -11.59 -10.55 -19.34
C ARG A 60 -11.76 -9.20 -20.07
N PRO A 61 -12.55 -8.25 -19.53
CA PRO A 61 -12.71 -6.95 -20.14
C PRO A 61 -11.36 -6.24 -20.32
N ASP A 62 -11.22 -5.46 -21.39
CA ASP A 62 -10.04 -4.62 -21.57
C ASP A 62 -10.08 -3.39 -20.63
N ILE A 63 -8.93 -2.71 -20.53
CA ILE A 63 -8.79 -1.55 -19.63
C ILE A 63 -9.71 -0.40 -20.07
N ALA A 64 -9.90 -0.21 -21.38
CA ALA A 64 -10.76 0.84 -21.91
C ALA A 64 -12.21 0.66 -21.46
N PHE A 65 -12.74 -0.57 -21.60
CA PHE A 65 -14.07 -0.93 -21.14
C PHE A 65 -14.24 -0.69 -19.63
N ILE A 66 -13.23 -1.07 -18.84
CA ILE A 66 -13.27 -0.87 -17.38
C ILE A 66 -13.36 0.60 -17.03
N LEU A 67 -12.49 1.43 -17.61
CA LEU A 67 -12.46 2.87 -17.31
C LEU A 67 -13.75 3.59 -17.77
N GLU A 68 -14.43 3.07 -18.80
CA GLU A 68 -15.68 3.62 -19.30
C GLU A 68 -16.90 3.17 -18.48
N HIS A 69 -16.95 1.92 -18.04
CA HIS A 69 -18.18 1.32 -17.48
C HIS A 69 -18.15 1.10 -15.96
N TYR A 70 -16.95 0.98 -15.36
CA TYR A 70 -16.83 0.71 -13.93
C TYR A 70 -17.01 2.00 -13.15
N ARG A 71 -17.46 1.86 -11.90
CA ARG A 71 -17.74 2.98 -11.01
C ARG A 71 -16.85 2.94 -9.79
N ILE A 72 -16.46 4.13 -9.33
CA ILE A 72 -15.73 4.28 -8.08
C ILE A 72 -16.74 4.24 -6.94
N HIS A 73 -16.55 3.31 -6.02
CA HIS A 73 -17.30 3.21 -4.78
C HIS A 73 -16.38 3.55 -3.60
N ARG A 74 -16.87 4.40 -2.71
CA ARG A 74 -16.23 4.70 -1.42
C ARG A 74 -16.95 3.92 -0.33
N ARG A 75 -16.19 3.25 0.53
CA ARG A 75 -16.71 2.69 1.78
C ARG A 75 -15.84 3.09 2.96
N GLU A 76 -16.48 3.28 4.10
CA GLU A 76 -15.79 3.47 5.37
C GLU A 76 -15.42 2.11 5.93
N LYS A 77 -14.17 1.97 6.34
CA LYS A 77 -13.67 0.79 7.02
C LYS A 77 -13.46 1.17 8.47
N GLU A 78 -14.24 0.57 9.36
CA GLU A 78 -14.08 0.76 10.79
C GLU A 78 -12.67 0.33 11.20
N GLY A 79 -11.84 1.33 11.52
CA GLY A 79 -10.50 1.16 12.06
C GLY A 79 -10.45 1.82 13.43
N GLY A 80 -9.73 1.22 14.37
CA GLY A 80 -9.81 1.51 15.80
C GLY A 80 -9.50 2.95 16.25
N ASN A 81 -9.10 3.87 15.37
CA ASN A 81 -8.74 5.26 15.73
C ASN A 81 -9.00 6.30 14.60
N GLY A 82 -9.99 6.07 13.73
CA GLY A 82 -10.40 7.06 12.71
C GLY A 82 -11.09 6.43 11.51
N LEU A 83 -11.75 7.26 10.70
CA LEU A 83 -12.46 6.84 9.49
C LEU A 83 -11.43 6.54 8.38
N SER A 84 -10.99 5.28 8.32
CA SER A 84 -10.28 4.79 7.16
C SER A 84 -11.27 4.62 6.01
N ARG A 85 -10.85 4.99 4.82
CA ARG A 85 -11.65 4.95 3.59
C ARG A 85 -11.04 3.92 2.65
N GLU A 86 -11.88 3.18 1.96
CA GLU A 86 -11.48 2.31 0.86
C GLU A 86 -12.24 2.72 -0.39
N TYR A 87 -11.48 3.01 -1.44
CA TYR A 87 -11.98 3.29 -2.79
C TYR A 87 -11.87 2.01 -3.59
N LEU A 88 -12.96 1.65 -4.28
CA LEU A 88 -13.09 0.43 -5.05
C LEU A 88 -13.54 0.77 -6.46
N LEU A 89 -12.89 0.19 -7.47
CA LEU A 89 -13.36 0.26 -8.86
C LEU A 89 -14.20 -0.99 -9.15
N LEU A 90 -15.52 -0.86 -9.18
CA LEU A 90 -16.46 -1.98 -9.30
C LEU A 90 -17.16 -2.02 -10.66
N PRO A 91 -17.49 -3.22 -11.18
CA PRO A 91 -18.42 -3.35 -12.30
C PRO A 91 -19.76 -2.67 -11.99
N PRO A 92 -20.51 -2.20 -13.01
CA PRO A 92 -21.73 -1.42 -12.82
C PRO A 92 -22.84 -2.15 -12.04
N ASP A 93 -22.85 -3.48 -12.10
CA ASP A 93 -23.85 -4.33 -11.43
C ASP A 93 -23.37 -4.89 -10.07
N VAL A 94 -22.18 -4.51 -9.62
CA VAL A 94 -21.59 -4.96 -8.36
C VAL A 94 -21.61 -3.86 -7.32
N TYR A 95 -22.04 -4.22 -6.10
CA TYR A 95 -22.16 -3.29 -4.98
C TYR A 95 -21.27 -3.67 -3.80
N VAL A 96 -20.97 -2.69 -2.95
CA VAL A 96 -20.08 -2.85 -1.78
C VAL A 96 -20.41 -4.07 -0.90
N PRO A 97 -21.67 -4.41 -0.58
CA PRO A 97 -21.97 -5.59 0.23
C PRO A 97 -21.51 -6.90 -0.40
N GLN A 98 -21.50 -7.01 -1.73
CA GLN A 98 -21.02 -8.20 -2.43
C GLN A 98 -19.49 -8.32 -2.33
N VAL A 99 -18.77 -7.20 -2.32
CA VAL A 99 -17.31 -7.17 -2.13
C VAL A 99 -16.89 -7.68 -0.75
N ILE A 100 -17.77 -7.58 0.26
CA ILE A 100 -17.52 -8.16 1.58
C ILE A 100 -17.56 -9.70 1.50
N GLN A 101 -18.46 -10.25 0.68
CA GLN A 101 -18.61 -11.69 0.48
C GLN A 101 -17.50 -12.24 -0.44
N ASP A 102 -17.14 -11.47 -1.47
CA ASP A 102 -16.05 -11.79 -2.39
C ASP A 102 -15.12 -10.57 -2.60
N PRO A 103 -13.99 -10.54 -1.87
CA PRO A 103 -13.01 -9.46 -1.96
C PRO A 103 -12.29 -9.34 -3.31
N ASN A 104 -12.46 -10.31 -4.22
CA ASN A 104 -11.82 -10.31 -5.53
C ASN A 104 -12.69 -9.72 -6.64
N LEU A 105 -13.94 -9.31 -6.36
CA LEU A 105 -14.81 -8.66 -7.35
C LEU A 105 -14.33 -7.30 -7.90
N PRO A 106 -13.65 -6.43 -7.12
CA PRO A 106 -13.18 -5.14 -7.64
C PRO A 106 -12.12 -5.32 -8.72
N ALA A 107 -12.06 -4.41 -9.71
CA ALA A 107 -10.92 -4.35 -10.64
C ALA A 107 -9.68 -3.72 -9.97
N ALA A 108 -9.91 -2.79 -9.05
CA ALA A 108 -8.87 -2.10 -8.30
C ALA A 108 -9.39 -1.66 -6.92
N ALA A 109 -8.46 -1.46 -5.99
CA ALA A 109 -8.76 -0.85 -4.70
C ALA A 109 -7.59 0.02 -4.20
N LEU A 110 -7.93 1.01 -3.38
CA LEU A 110 -7.00 1.94 -2.75
C LEU A 110 -7.52 2.28 -1.35
N PHE A 111 -6.63 2.35 -0.36
CA PHE A 111 -6.98 2.81 0.98
C PHE A 111 -6.53 4.25 1.20
N ALA A 112 -7.29 4.98 2.00
CA ALA A 112 -6.88 6.26 2.55
C ALA A 112 -7.20 6.33 4.04
N HIS A 113 -6.28 6.90 4.82
CA HIS A 113 -6.51 7.21 6.22
C HIS A 113 -6.10 8.66 6.46
N ARG A 114 -7.08 9.51 6.82
CA ARG A 114 -6.90 10.97 6.79
C ARG A 114 -6.43 11.41 5.39
N ASN A 115 -5.35 12.20 5.32
CA ASN A 115 -4.69 12.68 4.10
C ASN A 115 -3.64 11.69 3.53
N ILE A 116 -3.58 10.44 3.99
CA ILE A 116 -2.55 9.46 3.57
C ILE A 116 -3.18 8.36 2.71
N LEU A 117 -2.74 8.24 1.47
CA LEU A 117 -3.11 7.19 0.51
C LEU A 117 -2.13 6.00 0.62
N PHE A 118 -2.62 4.77 0.56
CA PHE A 118 -1.75 3.58 0.61
C PHE A 118 -2.46 2.32 0.09
N GLY A 119 -1.68 1.28 -0.19
CA GLY A 119 -2.19 -0.06 -0.45
C GLY A 119 -2.97 -0.16 -1.75
N ALA A 120 -2.51 0.56 -2.79
CA ALA A 120 -3.07 0.42 -4.13
C ALA A 120 -2.90 -1.01 -4.62
N ARG A 121 -3.97 -1.59 -5.16
CA ARG A 121 -3.98 -2.96 -5.66
C ARG A 121 -4.88 -3.09 -6.89
N SER A 122 -4.39 -3.85 -7.86
CA SER A 122 -5.16 -4.29 -9.02
C SER A 122 -5.50 -5.77 -8.89
N PHE A 123 -6.69 -6.13 -9.33
CA PHE A 123 -7.16 -7.51 -9.36
C PHE A 123 -7.18 -8.03 -10.80
N HIS A 124 -7.40 -9.34 -10.95
CA HIS A 124 -7.53 -10.02 -12.24
C HIS A 124 -6.36 -9.82 -13.22
N GLY A 125 -5.20 -9.31 -12.75
CA GLY A 125 -4.02 -9.04 -13.56
C GLY A 125 -4.08 -7.75 -14.38
N TYR A 126 -4.90 -6.76 -13.99
CA TYR A 126 -4.88 -5.43 -14.64
C TYR A 126 -3.56 -4.71 -14.33
N ASP A 127 -3.14 -3.82 -15.24
CA ASP A 127 -2.05 -2.93 -14.92
C ASP A 127 -2.50 -1.96 -13.83
N MET A 128 -1.77 -1.96 -12.72
CA MET A 128 -2.13 -1.21 -11.53
C MET A 128 -2.13 0.29 -11.76
N VAL A 129 -1.20 0.80 -12.59
CA VAL A 129 -1.11 2.23 -12.86
C VAL A 129 -2.36 2.70 -13.59
N ASP A 130 -2.89 1.89 -14.50
CA ASP A 130 -4.06 2.27 -15.30
C ASP A 130 -5.37 2.17 -14.51
N VAL A 131 -5.62 1.06 -13.80
CA VAL A 131 -6.91 0.87 -13.10
C VAL A 131 -6.99 1.58 -11.75
N CYS A 132 -5.87 1.87 -11.09
CA CYS A 132 -5.88 2.61 -9.82
C CYS A 132 -5.84 4.13 -10.01
N LEU A 133 -5.49 4.64 -11.19
CA LEU A 133 -5.39 6.09 -11.44
C LEU A 133 -6.66 6.86 -11.07
N PRO A 134 -7.87 6.40 -11.46
CA PRO A 134 -9.10 7.10 -11.09
C PRO A 134 -9.35 7.11 -9.58
N LEU A 135 -8.91 6.05 -8.87
CA LEU A 135 -9.05 5.94 -7.42
C LEU A 135 -8.13 6.94 -6.69
N VAL A 136 -6.90 7.12 -7.17
CA VAL A 136 -5.98 8.11 -6.63
C VAL A 136 -6.55 9.52 -6.80
N ARG A 137 -7.08 9.85 -7.98
CA ARG A 137 -7.73 11.15 -8.22
C ARG A 137 -8.88 11.41 -7.26
N ALA A 138 -9.80 10.45 -7.14
CA ALA A 138 -10.94 10.57 -6.23
C ALA A 138 -10.51 10.74 -4.77
N ALA A 139 -9.44 10.04 -4.35
CA ALA A 139 -8.90 10.15 -3.00
C ALA A 139 -8.20 11.51 -2.74
N LEU A 140 -7.49 12.05 -3.73
CA LEU A 140 -6.86 13.38 -3.63
C LEU A 140 -7.91 14.49 -3.57
N GLU A 141 -8.90 14.46 -4.45
CA GLU A 141 -10.02 15.41 -4.46
C GLU A 141 -10.76 15.41 -3.12
N GLU A 142 -11.03 14.22 -2.55
CA GLU A 142 -11.67 14.13 -1.22
C GLU A 142 -10.75 14.64 -0.11
N SER A 143 -9.44 14.36 -0.17
CA SER A 143 -8.47 14.83 0.83
C SER A 143 -8.41 16.35 0.88
N GLU A 144 -8.47 17.03 -0.28
CA GLU A 144 -8.47 18.49 -0.35
C GLU A 144 -9.71 19.11 0.30
N ILE A 145 -10.88 18.49 0.13
CA ILE A 145 -12.15 18.96 0.67
C ILE A 145 -12.25 18.72 2.18
N VAL A 146 -11.86 17.52 2.64
CA VAL A 146 -12.13 17.06 4.01
C VAL A 146 -11.08 17.51 5.01
N GLU A 147 -9.80 17.55 4.63
CA GLU A 147 -8.69 17.66 5.59
C GLU A 147 -8.19 19.11 5.80
N HIS A 148 -9.00 20.11 5.44
CA HIS A 148 -8.78 21.54 5.75
C HIS A 148 -7.36 22.07 5.42
N GLY A 149 -6.83 21.70 4.25
CA GLY A 149 -5.53 22.16 3.78
C GLY A 149 -4.33 21.34 4.28
N GLN A 150 -4.54 20.16 4.86
CA GLN A 150 -3.44 19.20 5.01
C GLN A 150 -2.97 18.72 3.64
N GLN A 151 -1.65 18.76 3.44
CA GLN A 151 -1.03 18.27 2.22
C GLN A 151 -1.28 16.75 2.06
N PRO A 152 -1.85 16.28 0.94
CA PRO A 152 -2.00 14.85 0.69
C PRO A 152 -0.65 14.14 0.63
N GLN A 153 -0.60 12.93 1.19
CA GLN A 153 0.58 12.09 1.22
C GLN A 153 0.26 10.69 0.71
N ALA A 154 1.27 9.96 0.27
CA ALA A 154 1.18 8.56 -0.09
C ALA A 154 2.25 7.74 0.63
N VAL A 155 1.90 6.51 0.96
CA VAL A 155 2.85 5.48 1.40
C VAL A 155 2.79 4.33 0.42
N ALA A 156 3.82 4.20 -0.40
CA ALA A 156 3.92 3.19 -1.45
C ALA A 156 4.72 1.97 -0.99
N SER A 157 4.24 0.80 -1.38
CA SER A 157 4.97 -0.45 -1.25
C SER A 157 6.13 -0.50 -2.23
N LEU A 158 7.23 -1.11 -1.80
CA LEU A 158 8.41 -1.41 -2.61
C LEU A 158 8.45 -2.88 -3.01
N ASN A 159 7.28 -3.46 -3.30
CA ASN A 159 7.16 -4.87 -3.68
C ASN A 159 8.10 -5.20 -4.85
N GLY A 160 8.91 -6.24 -4.68
CA GLY A 160 9.92 -6.67 -5.65
C GLY A 160 11.33 -6.14 -5.38
N LEU A 161 11.53 -5.25 -4.39
CA LEU A 161 12.84 -4.73 -4.03
C LEU A 161 13.81 -5.86 -3.65
N SER A 162 13.40 -6.78 -2.78
CA SER A 162 14.26 -7.90 -2.36
C SER A 162 14.66 -8.78 -3.55
N GLU A 163 13.72 -9.08 -4.45
CA GLU A 163 13.97 -9.88 -5.65
C GLU A 163 14.96 -9.17 -6.59
N TRP A 164 14.81 -7.87 -6.79
CA TRP A 164 15.73 -7.08 -7.60
C TRP A 164 17.14 -7.04 -6.98
N VAL A 165 17.25 -6.87 -5.66
CA VAL A 165 18.55 -6.93 -4.96
C VAL A 165 19.20 -8.30 -5.13
N VAL A 166 18.45 -9.40 -4.99
CA VAL A 166 18.97 -10.76 -5.21
C VAL A 166 19.53 -10.91 -6.63
N LYS A 167 18.79 -10.48 -7.66
CA LYS A 167 19.29 -10.52 -9.06
C LYS A 167 20.58 -9.73 -9.22
N CYS A 168 20.68 -8.55 -8.61
CA CYS A 168 21.91 -7.76 -8.66
C CYS A 168 23.06 -8.43 -7.91
N LEU A 169 22.80 -9.15 -6.81
CA LEU A 169 23.82 -9.89 -6.06
C LEU A 169 24.32 -11.15 -6.80
N GLU A 170 23.52 -11.70 -7.70
CA GLU A 170 23.88 -12.87 -8.54
C GLU A 170 24.66 -12.47 -9.80
N ASN A 171 24.49 -11.24 -10.28
CA ASN A 171 25.23 -10.73 -11.43
C ASN A 171 26.70 -10.46 -11.10
N ASP A 172 27.58 -10.68 -12.08
CA ASP A 172 28.99 -10.35 -11.97
C ASP A 172 29.15 -8.85 -11.62
N ARG A 173 29.96 -8.57 -10.58
CA ARG A 173 30.26 -7.20 -10.12
C ARG A 173 29.03 -6.33 -9.82
N TYR A 174 27.93 -6.92 -9.39
CA TYR A 174 26.72 -6.19 -9.00
C TYR A 174 26.11 -5.35 -10.15
N GLU A 175 26.18 -5.85 -11.38
CA GLU A 175 25.50 -5.21 -12.50
C GLU A 175 24.00 -5.05 -12.21
N GLY A 176 23.51 -3.82 -12.35
CA GLY A 176 22.13 -3.43 -12.03
C GLY A 176 21.98 -2.54 -10.80
N SER A 177 22.99 -2.43 -9.92
CA SER A 177 22.98 -1.49 -8.78
C SER A 177 24.31 -0.79 -8.56
N GLN A 178 24.31 0.55 -8.61
CA GLN A 178 25.44 1.39 -8.23
C GLN A 178 25.67 1.39 -6.72
N THR A 179 24.61 1.23 -5.93
CA THR A 179 24.70 1.16 -4.47
C THR A 179 25.44 -0.09 -4.02
N LEU A 180 25.11 -1.27 -4.57
CA LEU A 180 25.84 -2.51 -4.26
C LEU A 180 27.31 -2.46 -4.69
N LYS A 181 27.61 -1.86 -5.84
CA LYS A 181 29.00 -1.65 -6.29
C LYS A 181 29.80 -0.82 -5.29
N ARG A 182 29.26 0.33 -4.85
CA ARG A 182 29.90 1.19 -3.85
C ARG A 182 30.13 0.46 -2.53
N LEU A 183 29.16 -0.33 -2.08
CA LEU A 183 29.27 -1.11 -0.83
C LEU A 183 30.39 -2.15 -0.92
N ALA A 184 30.56 -2.80 -2.07
CA ALA A 184 31.62 -3.79 -2.27
C ALA A 184 33.01 -3.18 -2.46
N GLU A 185 33.12 -1.98 -3.05
CA GLU A 185 34.40 -1.28 -3.23
C GLU A 185 34.97 -0.76 -1.90
N HIS A 186 34.12 -0.32 -0.98
CA HIS A 186 34.53 0.16 0.34
C HIS A 186 35.20 -0.92 1.20
N ASP A 187 35.02 -2.20 0.87
CA ASP A 187 35.65 -3.34 1.56
C ASP A 187 37.10 -3.58 1.14
N VAL A 188 37.51 -3.12 -0.05
CA VAL A 188 38.85 -3.41 -0.59
C VAL A 188 39.91 -2.49 0.02
N THR A 189 39.51 -1.35 0.60
CA THR A 189 40.42 -0.30 1.08
C THR A 189 40.82 -0.40 2.55
N SER A 190 40.31 -1.37 3.31
CA SER A 190 40.74 -1.64 4.68
C SER A 190 41.87 -2.67 4.70
N ASP A 191 43.11 -2.19 4.67
CA ASP A 191 44.39 -2.94 4.64
C ASP A 191 44.71 -3.77 5.91
N ASP A 192 43.72 -4.26 6.65
CA ASP A 192 43.93 -5.08 7.85
C ASP A 192 43.54 -6.56 7.59
N ASP A 193 44.48 -7.31 7.03
CA ASP A 193 44.72 -8.78 7.07
C ASP A 193 43.55 -9.80 7.19
N GLY A 194 42.31 -9.46 6.83
CA GLY A 194 41.22 -10.41 6.98
C GLY A 194 39.97 -10.06 6.21
N LYS A 195 39.91 -10.48 4.93
CA LYS A 195 38.75 -11.04 4.20
C LYS A 195 37.33 -10.63 4.67
N GLY A 196 37.13 -9.37 5.03
CA GLY A 196 35.94 -8.89 5.70
C GLY A 196 34.96 -8.39 4.66
N ILE A 197 33.90 -9.17 4.40
CA ILE A 197 32.75 -8.65 3.67
C ILE A 197 32.12 -7.57 4.57
N SER A 198 31.75 -6.42 4.00
CA SER A 198 31.09 -5.33 4.72
C SER A 198 29.94 -5.88 5.55
N VAL A 199 29.88 -5.54 6.84
CA VAL A 199 28.76 -5.90 7.71
C VAL A 199 27.44 -5.46 7.09
N SER A 200 27.43 -4.32 6.40
CA SER A 200 26.27 -3.79 5.68
C SER A 200 25.94 -4.59 4.43
N LEU A 201 26.93 -5.04 3.65
CA LEU A 201 26.70 -5.89 2.46
C LEU A 201 26.17 -7.28 2.85
N GLU A 202 26.71 -7.88 3.92
CA GLU A 202 26.17 -9.13 4.47
C GLU A 202 24.75 -8.95 5.00
N ALA A 203 24.47 -7.82 5.66
CA ALA A 203 23.13 -7.49 6.14
C ALA A 203 22.14 -7.33 4.98
N VAL A 204 22.50 -6.60 3.92
CA VAL A 204 21.70 -6.45 2.70
C VAL A 204 21.41 -7.80 2.06
N ARG A 205 22.44 -8.65 1.90
CA ARG A 205 22.26 -10.02 1.37
C ARG A 205 21.27 -10.81 2.22
N ALA A 206 21.41 -10.76 3.54
CA ALA A 206 20.53 -11.48 4.46
C ALA A 206 19.08 -10.96 4.42
N ILE A 207 18.88 -9.64 4.32
CA ILE A 207 17.55 -9.04 4.17
C ILE A 207 16.91 -9.47 2.85
N ALA A 208 17.64 -9.38 1.73
CA ALA A 208 17.11 -9.67 0.41
C ALA A 208 16.79 -11.15 0.21
N THR A 209 17.66 -12.04 0.70
CA THR A 209 17.50 -13.51 0.52
C THR A 209 16.66 -14.15 1.61
N GLY A 210 16.47 -13.48 2.76
CA GLY A 210 15.91 -14.09 3.96
C GLY A 210 16.83 -15.11 4.63
N VAL A 211 18.09 -15.26 4.17
CA VAL A 211 19.07 -16.20 4.72
C VAL A 211 19.91 -15.51 5.80
N PRO A 212 20.04 -16.08 7.02
CA PRO A 212 20.85 -15.48 8.08
C PRO A 212 22.32 -15.30 7.70
N ARG A 213 22.97 -14.27 8.26
CA ARG A 213 24.43 -14.06 8.14
C ARG A 213 25.21 -15.22 8.79
N PRO A 214 26.46 -15.50 8.38
CA PRO A 214 27.32 -16.46 9.07
C PRO A 214 27.35 -16.21 10.59
N GLY A 215 27.28 -17.30 11.37
CA GLY A 215 27.22 -17.22 12.84
C GLY A 215 25.87 -16.83 13.44
N HIS A 216 24.84 -16.57 12.64
CA HIS A 216 23.49 -16.23 13.10
C HIS A 216 22.48 -17.30 12.68
N SER A 217 21.45 -17.52 13.51
CA SER A 217 20.38 -18.51 13.25
C SER A 217 19.15 -17.93 12.55
N VAL A 218 18.99 -16.60 12.58
CA VAL A 218 17.81 -15.89 12.04
C VAL A 218 18.21 -14.53 11.46
N VAL A 219 17.42 -14.02 10.51
CA VAL A 219 17.49 -12.61 10.06
C VAL A 219 16.78 -11.74 11.11
N GLY A 220 17.53 -11.35 12.14
CA GLY A 220 17.01 -10.61 13.29
C GLY A 220 17.11 -9.09 13.16
N GLN A 221 16.63 -8.39 14.18
CA GLN A 221 16.68 -6.92 14.26
C GLN A 221 18.09 -6.34 14.07
N GLY A 222 19.13 -7.05 14.52
CA GLY A 222 20.52 -6.65 14.31
C GLY A 222 20.87 -6.55 12.83
N THR A 223 20.44 -7.52 12.02
CA THR A 223 20.65 -7.52 10.57
C THR A 223 19.99 -6.31 9.91
N PHE A 224 18.73 -6.01 10.25
CA PHE A 224 18.04 -4.84 9.70
C PHE A 224 18.70 -3.53 10.12
N ARG A 225 19.13 -3.41 11.38
CA ARG A 225 19.84 -2.22 11.86
C ARG A 225 21.16 -2.02 11.11
N ASP A 226 21.94 -3.08 10.94
CA ASP A 226 23.27 -2.98 10.31
C ASP A 226 23.18 -2.73 8.79
N GLY A 227 22.05 -3.08 8.17
CA GLY A 227 21.76 -2.84 6.74
C GLY A 227 20.89 -1.62 6.44
N GLU A 228 20.45 -0.86 7.45
CA GLU A 228 19.40 0.16 7.31
C GLU A 228 19.72 1.22 6.24
N ASP A 229 20.92 1.82 6.31
CA ASP A 229 21.31 2.91 5.39
C ASP A 229 21.46 2.39 3.96
N ALA A 230 22.16 1.26 3.80
CA ALA A 230 22.32 0.59 2.52
C ALA A 230 20.97 0.20 1.90
N TRP A 231 20.04 -0.33 2.71
CA TRP A 231 18.72 -0.74 2.24
C TRP A 231 17.87 0.46 1.79
N LYS A 232 17.96 1.59 2.50
CA LYS A 232 17.29 2.84 2.07
C LYS A 232 17.87 3.38 0.77
N GLU A 233 19.18 3.31 0.56
CA GLU A 233 19.81 3.72 -0.71
C GLU A 233 19.36 2.81 -1.86
N LEU A 234 19.35 1.49 -1.65
CA LEU A 234 18.84 0.51 -2.62
C LEU A 234 17.37 0.75 -2.96
N ALA A 235 16.54 1.05 -1.96
CA ALA A 235 15.14 1.38 -2.16
C ALA A 235 14.95 2.67 -2.99
N LYS A 236 15.78 3.70 -2.78
CA LYS A 236 15.77 4.92 -3.61
C LYS A 236 16.19 4.61 -5.05
N GLU A 237 17.25 3.81 -5.22
CA GLU A 237 17.71 3.39 -6.55
C GLU A 237 16.62 2.59 -7.29
N PHE A 238 16.03 1.59 -6.64
CA PHE A 238 14.92 0.79 -7.17
C PHE A 238 13.72 1.67 -7.59
N SER A 239 13.41 2.69 -6.78
CA SER A 239 12.34 3.65 -7.08
C SER A 239 12.71 4.52 -8.29
N GLY A 240 13.94 5.04 -8.36
CA GLY A 240 14.42 5.86 -9.47
C GLY A 240 14.54 5.11 -10.80
N LEU A 241 14.64 3.78 -10.75
CA LEU A 241 14.56 2.91 -11.93
C LEU A 241 13.11 2.64 -12.39
N GLY A 242 12.10 3.17 -11.68
CA GLY A 242 10.68 2.97 -12.01
C GLY A 242 10.20 1.53 -11.81
N LEU A 243 10.84 0.76 -10.92
CA LEU A 243 10.50 -0.66 -10.71
C LEU A 243 9.33 -0.86 -9.74
N SER A 244 9.03 0.13 -8.89
CA SER A 244 7.85 0.08 -8.01
C SER A 244 6.61 0.59 -8.74
N LYS A 245 5.65 -0.32 -8.98
CA LYS A 245 4.37 0.03 -9.60
C LYS A 245 3.58 1.08 -8.80
N GLU A 246 3.66 1.04 -7.47
CA GLU A 246 2.86 1.93 -6.61
C GLU A 246 3.45 3.33 -6.54
N ILE A 247 4.78 3.44 -6.55
CA ILE A 247 5.46 4.73 -6.73
C ILE A 247 5.10 5.32 -8.09
N ASN A 248 5.23 4.54 -9.17
CA ASN A 248 4.91 5.02 -10.53
C ASN A 248 3.46 5.52 -10.63
N LEU A 249 2.51 4.84 -9.98
CA LEU A 249 1.11 5.27 -9.90
C LEU A 249 0.98 6.65 -9.25
N TYR A 250 1.62 6.88 -8.09
CA TYR A 250 1.52 8.15 -7.37
C TYR A 250 2.30 9.28 -8.08
N GLU A 251 3.47 8.99 -8.66
CA GLU A 251 4.24 9.95 -9.46
C GLU A 251 3.46 10.42 -10.69
N LYS A 252 2.70 9.53 -11.34
CA LYS A 252 1.79 9.89 -12.45
C LYS A 252 0.68 10.86 -12.03
N GLN A 253 0.45 11.04 -10.73
CA GLN A 253 -0.49 12.03 -10.15
C GLN A 253 0.23 13.15 -9.40
N GLY A 254 1.50 13.41 -9.70
CA GLY A 254 2.26 14.52 -9.12
C GLY A 254 2.85 14.23 -7.73
N GLY A 255 2.80 12.97 -7.29
CA GLY A 255 3.49 12.53 -6.08
C GLY A 255 5.00 12.64 -6.24
N ASN A 256 5.69 13.22 -5.27
CA ASN A 256 7.14 13.32 -5.24
C ASN A 256 7.70 12.45 -4.11
N LEU A 257 8.67 11.60 -4.42
CA LEU A 257 9.34 10.78 -3.41
C LEU A 257 10.14 11.65 -2.43
N ILE A 258 9.75 11.62 -1.16
CA ILE A 258 10.38 12.41 -0.09
C ILE A 258 11.37 11.58 0.71
N ASN A 259 10.96 10.36 1.11
CA ASN A 259 11.77 9.52 2.00
C ASN A 259 11.49 8.02 1.81
N ILE A 260 12.43 7.19 2.26
CA ILE A 260 12.23 5.76 2.46
C ILE A 260 12.18 5.47 3.96
N GLU A 261 11.08 4.88 4.40
CA GLU A 261 10.86 4.46 5.78
C GLU A 261 11.27 3.00 5.94
N HIS A 262 12.33 2.75 6.71
CA HIS A 262 12.84 1.41 6.95
C HIS A 262 12.02 0.69 8.03
N LEU A 263 11.68 -0.59 7.79
CA LEU A 263 10.83 -1.41 8.67
C LEU A 263 9.45 -0.79 9.00
N ALA A 264 8.91 0.05 8.11
CA ALA A 264 7.61 0.66 8.25
C ALA A 264 6.45 -0.33 8.15
N ASN A 265 6.62 -1.43 7.40
CA ASN A 265 5.62 -2.48 7.27
C ASN A 265 6.21 -3.85 7.61
N ARG A 266 5.86 -4.38 8.78
CA ARG A 266 6.37 -5.67 9.29
C ARG A 266 5.49 -6.87 8.95
N SER A 267 4.54 -6.71 8.01
CA SER A 267 3.76 -7.86 7.53
C SER A 267 4.69 -8.89 6.88
N PRO A 268 4.42 -10.20 7.03
CA PRO A 268 5.27 -11.24 6.44
C PRO A 268 5.53 -11.05 4.95
N ASP A 269 4.51 -10.63 4.21
CA ASP A 269 4.61 -10.42 2.76
C ASP A 269 5.53 -9.24 2.40
N ASN A 270 5.44 -8.12 3.12
CA ASN A 270 6.30 -6.96 2.87
C ASN A 270 7.72 -7.18 3.37
N MET A 271 7.90 -7.89 4.49
CA MET A 271 9.23 -8.31 4.96
C MET A 271 9.95 -9.17 3.91
N LYS A 272 9.22 -10.11 3.29
CA LYS A 272 9.76 -10.95 2.21
C LYS A 272 10.07 -10.17 0.94
N SER A 273 9.14 -9.30 0.52
CA SER A 273 9.19 -8.65 -0.80
C SER A 273 10.06 -7.39 -0.83
N ALA A 274 10.14 -6.66 0.29
CA ALA A 274 10.73 -5.33 0.37
C ALA A 274 11.61 -5.11 1.62
N GLY A 275 11.85 -6.13 2.45
CA GLY A 275 12.60 -5.98 3.69
C GLY A 275 11.93 -5.03 4.69
N GLY A 276 10.60 -4.85 4.60
CA GLY A 276 9.85 -3.94 5.47
C GLY A 276 9.90 -2.46 5.06
N ALA A 277 10.60 -2.13 3.96
CA ALA A 277 10.74 -0.76 3.49
C ALA A 277 9.48 -0.26 2.77
N MET A 278 9.14 1.01 3.01
CA MET A 278 8.04 1.71 2.33
C MET A 278 8.53 3.08 1.86
N ALA A 279 8.00 3.56 0.74
CA ALA A 279 8.30 4.89 0.22
C ALA A 279 7.23 5.90 0.66
N ARG A 280 7.65 7.09 1.09
CA ARG A 280 6.77 8.20 1.43
C ARG A 280 6.81 9.25 0.33
N LEU A 281 5.65 9.63 -0.16
CA LEU A 281 5.48 10.63 -1.21
C LEU A 281 4.55 11.75 -0.76
N PHE A 282 4.79 12.98 -1.22
CA PHE A 282 3.87 14.12 -1.07
C PHE A 282 3.33 14.55 -2.42
N PHE A 283 2.06 14.92 -2.46
CA PHE A 283 1.45 15.56 -3.61
C PHE A 283 1.60 17.09 -3.48
N LEU A 284 2.01 17.76 -4.55
CA LEU A 284 2.25 19.21 -4.60
C LEU A 284 1.10 19.96 -5.29
#